data_AF-A0A3M1E012-F1
#
_entry.id   AF-A0A3M1E012-F1
#
_cell.length_a   1.000
_cell.length_b   1.000
_cell.length_c   1.000
_cell.angle_alpha   90.00
_cell.angle_beta   90.00
_cell.angle_gamma   90.00
#
_symmetry.space_group_name_H-M   'P 1'
#
loop_
_entity.id
_entity.type
_entity.pdbx_description
1 polymer ?
#
loop_
_entity_poly.entity_id
_entity_poly.type
_entity_poly.pdbx_seq_one_letter_code
_entity_poly.pdbx_strand_id
1 'polypeptide(L)'
;EGILLHEADIDAGITNEDMLRLLEAKKQASENRDHAFEQMLLETGKICDERIRDGADIALLENFSRIITYFDRYDSASAHINRLAFMESMRLTEEIIRSLLGNRNAFEELEEGLFDRLFFSDVIGNSYLGRYGRTKVTLLRKGLAAIADGRMTIRQLLDQEEEVAREERLWQTLFHEVKERFRNLYTRANTRAEQEELRRELGEELNAQGLWQGEIPKRLFRDVLLTIRKEALYLHSLLPDILENEDVALREDFIANSGLDRFHIEELERSYCEQNSIPPERLERLRKNTTRGAA
;
A
#
# COMPACT_ATOMS: atom_id res chain seq x y z
N GLU A 1 -3.91 58.46 2.04
CA GLU A 1 -4.84 58.04 3.11
C GLU A 1 -5.37 56.67 2.70
N GLY A 2 -4.92 55.53 3.21
CA GLY A 2 -4.45 55.24 4.56
C GLY A 2 -5.53 54.45 5.30
N ILE A 3 -5.84 53.24 4.82
CA ILE A 3 -6.73 52.28 5.50
C ILE A 3 -5.97 50.96 5.62
N LEU A 4 -5.10 50.95 6.64
CA LEU A 4 -4.93 49.85 7.61
C LEU A 4 -5.21 48.45 7.06
N LEU A 5 -4.24 47.91 6.32
CA LEU A 5 -3.80 46.54 6.58
C LEU A 5 -3.27 46.56 8.02
N HIS A 6 -4.16 46.37 8.99
CA HIS A 6 -3.71 45.89 10.29
C HIS A 6 -2.95 44.61 10.01
N GLU A 7 -1.62 44.71 10.09
CA GLU A 7 -0.79 43.91 10.99
C GLU A 7 -1.69 43.21 12.01
N ALA A 8 -2.37 42.15 11.58
CA ALA A 8 -2.75 41.09 12.48
C ALA A 8 -1.42 40.50 12.87
N ASP A 9 -0.98 40.88 14.06
CA ASP A 9 0.11 40.29 14.82
C ASP A 9 0.39 38.87 14.32
N ILE A 10 1.48 38.72 13.57
CA ILE A 10 2.15 37.43 13.37
C ILE A 10 2.90 37.12 14.68
N ASP A 11 2.22 37.29 15.82
CA ASP A 11 2.70 37.08 17.18
C ASP A 11 2.07 35.82 17.78
N ALA A 12 1.12 35.20 17.06
CA ALA A 12 0.66 33.85 17.34
C ALA A 12 1.55 32.85 16.61
N GLY A 13 2.54 32.30 17.32
CA GLY A 13 3.32 31.15 16.84
C GLY A 13 2.40 30.00 16.39
N ILE A 14 2.88 29.18 15.45
CA ILE A 14 2.09 28.09 14.87
C ILE A 14 1.67 27.12 15.97
N THR A 15 0.35 27.01 16.19
CA THR A 15 -0.19 26.09 17.18
C THR A 15 -0.13 24.64 16.68
N ASN A 16 -0.28 23.68 17.58
CA ASN A 16 -0.41 22.27 17.15
C ASN A 16 -1.65 22.08 16.28
N GLU A 17 -2.74 22.82 16.54
CA GLU A 17 -3.95 22.77 15.73
C GLU A 17 -3.73 23.26 14.29
N ASP A 18 -2.95 24.33 14.13
CA ASP A 18 -2.57 24.82 12.80
C ASP A 18 -1.71 23.79 12.04
N MET A 19 -0.77 23.15 12.74
CA MET A 19 0.06 22.10 12.15
C MET A 19 -0.77 20.89 11.70
N LEU A 20 -1.78 20.49 12.49
CA LEU A 20 -2.70 19.40 12.12
C LEU A 20 -3.46 19.71 10.84
N ARG A 21 -4.03 20.92 10.73
CA ARG A 21 -4.75 21.37 9.51
C ARG A 21 -3.83 21.40 8.30
N LEU A 22 -2.59 21.85 8.47
CA LEU A 22 -1.58 21.87 7.40
C LEU A 22 -1.20 20.46 6.94
N LEU A 23 -1.06 19.50 7.86
CA LEU A 23 -0.77 18.10 7.52
C LEU A 23 -1.94 17.42 6.80
N GLU A 24 -3.18 17.69 7.20
CA GLU A 24 -4.37 17.21 6.50
C GLU A 24 -4.49 17.81 5.10
N ALA A 25 -4.20 19.11 4.94
CA ALA A 25 -4.15 19.75 3.63
C ALA A 25 -3.04 19.16 2.75
N LYS A 26 -1.83 18.91 3.30
CA LYS A 26 -0.74 18.25 2.57
C LYS A 26 -1.13 16.85 2.12
N LYS A 27 -1.81 16.09 2.98
CA LYS A 27 -2.33 14.76 2.65
C LYS A 27 -3.31 14.82 1.47
N GLN A 28 -4.32 15.69 1.54
CA GLN A 28 -5.28 15.87 0.45
C GLN A 28 -4.63 16.32 -0.85
N ALA A 29 -3.66 17.24 -0.79
CA ALA A 29 -2.91 17.69 -1.95
C ALA A 29 -2.11 16.53 -2.59
N SER A 30 -1.47 15.69 -1.76
CA SER A 30 -0.72 14.52 -2.21
C SER A 30 -1.63 13.50 -2.91
N GLU A 31 -2.81 13.22 -2.36
CA GLU A 31 -3.80 12.32 -2.94
C GLU A 31 -4.35 12.83 -4.28
N ASN A 32 -4.62 14.14 -4.38
CA ASN A 32 -5.12 14.79 -5.59
C ASN A 32 -4.03 15.07 -6.63
N ARG A 33 -2.76 14.79 -6.33
CA ARG A 33 -1.59 15.16 -7.15
C ARG A 33 -1.56 16.67 -7.46
N ASP A 34 -1.95 17.46 -6.46
CA ASP A 34 -2.02 18.91 -6.57
C ASP A 34 -0.63 19.53 -6.39
N HIS A 35 -0.03 19.94 -7.52
CA HIS A 35 1.26 20.62 -7.53
C HIS A 35 1.20 22.07 -7.04
N ALA A 36 0.01 22.67 -6.92
CA ALA A 36 -0.13 24.05 -6.46
C ALA A 36 0.23 24.20 -4.97
N PHE A 37 0.01 23.16 -4.16
CA PHE A 37 0.37 23.16 -2.74
C PHE A 37 1.88 23.30 -2.54
N GLU A 38 2.69 22.53 -3.27
CA GLU A 38 4.15 22.59 -3.21
C GLU A 38 4.68 23.93 -3.75
N GLN A 39 4.05 24.47 -4.81
CA GLN A 39 4.39 25.80 -5.31
C GLN A 39 4.12 26.89 -4.26
N MET A 40 2.99 26.82 -3.56
CA MET A 40 2.64 27.76 -2.49
C MET A 40 3.66 27.72 -1.34
N LEU A 41 4.16 26.53 -0.97
CA LEU A 41 5.21 26.40 0.04
C LEU A 41 6.52 27.05 -0.39
N LEU A 42 6.94 26.84 -1.63
CA LEU A 42 8.16 27.45 -2.18
C LEU A 42 8.06 28.98 -2.22
N GLU A 43 6.92 29.52 -2.68
CA GLU A 43 6.68 30.96 -2.70
C GLU A 43 6.65 31.54 -1.29
N THR A 44 6.01 30.85 -0.34
CA THR A 44 5.97 31.27 1.07
C THR A 44 7.36 31.28 1.68
N GLY A 45 8.20 30.27 1.41
CA GLY A 45 9.59 30.25 1.88
C GLY A 45 10.41 31.43 1.37
N LYS A 46 10.25 31.77 0.09
CA LYS A 46 10.91 32.94 -0.51
C LYS A 46 10.46 34.25 0.16
N ILE A 47 9.17 34.40 0.43
CA ILE A 47 8.63 35.58 1.13
C ILE A 47 9.16 35.66 2.56
N CYS A 48 9.28 34.52 3.27
CA CYS A 48 9.88 34.47 4.60
C CYS A 48 11.33 34.98 4.57
N ASP A 49 12.14 34.50 3.62
CA ASP A 49 13.54 34.92 3.45
C ASP A 49 13.66 36.42 3.13
N GLU A 50 12.79 36.93 2.24
CA GLU A 50 12.74 38.36 1.88
C GLU A 50 12.37 39.22 3.09
N ARG A 51 11.37 38.82 3.88
CA ARG A 51 10.94 39.57 5.07
C ARG A 51 12.00 39.62 6.17
N ILE A 52 12.76 38.54 6.36
CA ILE A 52 13.85 38.51 7.34
C ILE A 52 15.00 39.41 6.90
N ARG A 53 15.32 39.40 5.61
CA ARG A 53 16.29 40.34 5.03
C ARG A 53 15.87 41.80 5.29
N ASP A 54 14.57 42.07 5.26
CA ASP A 54 13.98 43.39 5.51
C ASP A 54 13.76 43.70 7.01
N GLY A 55 14.20 42.82 7.92
CA GLY A 55 14.21 43.05 9.36
C GLY A 55 13.02 42.49 10.15
N ALA A 56 12.27 41.54 9.59
CA ALA A 56 11.21 40.81 10.31
C ALA A 56 11.77 39.91 11.42
N ASP A 57 10.90 39.52 12.35
CA ASP A 57 11.24 38.68 13.49
C ASP A 57 11.71 37.27 13.06
N ILE A 58 12.75 36.78 13.73
CA ILE A 58 13.35 35.45 13.53
C ILE A 58 12.33 34.34 13.83
N ALA A 59 11.36 34.60 14.71
CA ALA A 59 10.27 33.67 15.02
C ALA A 59 9.50 33.20 13.77
N LEU A 60 9.41 34.03 12.72
CA LEU A 60 8.76 33.67 11.46
C LEU A 60 9.53 32.56 10.72
N LEU A 61 10.87 32.61 10.73
CA LEU A 61 11.71 31.57 10.15
C LEU A 61 11.60 30.26 10.93
N GLU A 62 11.60 30.34 12.25
CA GLU A 62 11.50 29.15 13.13
C GLU A 62 10.16 28.43 12.92
N ASN A 63 9.07 29.19 12.86
CA ASN A 63 7.73 28.68 12.58
C ASN A 63 7.66 28.02 11.19
N PHE A 64 8.18 28.68 10.15
CA PHE A 64 8.20 28.10 8.81
C PHE A 64 9.10 26.86 8.73
N SER A 65 10.28 26.89 9.35
CA SER A 65 11.21 25.76 9.44
C SER A 65 10.56 24.56 10.15
N ARG A 66 9.74 24.81 11.17
CA ARG A 66 8.96 23.78 11.84
C ARG A 66 7.94 23.14 10.89
N ILE A 67 7.20 23.92 10.09
CA ILE A 67 6.29 23.36 9.06
C ILE A 67 7.05 22.47 8.08
N ILE A 68 8.13 22.99 7.50
CA ILE A 68 8.94 22.24 6.53
C ILE A 68 9.46 20.94 7.13
N THR A 69 9.95 20.98 8.38
CA THR A 69 10.41 19.78 9.09
C THR A 69 9.30 18.72 9.20
N TYR A 70 8.07 19.10 9.54
CA TYR A 70 6.95 18.16 9.61
C TYR A 70 6.55 17.63 8.23
N PHE A 71 6.64 18.45 7.19
CA PHE A 71 6.36 18.05 5.82
C PHE A 71 7.40 17.08 5.26
N ASP A 72 8.68 17.30 5.54
CA ASP A 72 9.76 16.37 5.17
C ASP A 72 9.58 15.01 5.88
N ARG A 73 9.20 15.05 7.17
CA ARG A 73 8.87 13.84 7.93
C ARG A 73 7.67 13.11 7.33
N TYR A 74 6.66 13.85 6.90
CA TYR A 74 5.48 13.30 6.24
C TYR A 74 5.87 12.61 4.93
N ASP A 75 6.63 13.29 4.06
CA ASP A 75 7.04 12.76 2.76
C ASP A 75 7.93 11.51 2.91
N SER A 76 8.87 11.54 3.86
CA SER A 76 9.72 10.40 4.18
C SER A 76 8.91 9.20 4.68
N ALA A 77 8.02 9.40 5.67
CA ALA A 77 7.20 8.33 6.22
C ALA A 77 6.24 7.75 5.17
N SER A 78 5.56 8.62 4.43
CA SER A 78 4.66 8.25 3.34
C SER A 78 5.38 7.44 2.26
N ALA A 79 6.57 7.88 1.82
CA ALA A 79 7.36 7.16 0.84
C ALA A 79 7.74 5.75 1.32
N HIS A 80 8.23 5.60 2.55
CA HIS A 80 8.60 4.28 3.07
C HIS A 80 7.41 3.34 3.22
N ILE A 81 6.28 3.84 3.76
CA ILE A 81 5.07 3.04 3.99
C ILE A 81 4.42 2.64 2.66
N ASN A 82 4.31 3.56 1.70
CA ASN A 82 3.76 3.27 0.37
C ASN A 82 4.64 2.28 -0.40
N ARG A 83 5.97 2.42 -0.33
CA ARG A 83 6.88 1.45 -0.94
C ARG A 83 6.73 0.07 -0.31
N LEU A 84 6.60 -0.02 1.02
CA LEU A 84 6.36 -1.31 1.68
C LEU A 84 5.00 -1.92 1.28
N ALA A 85 3.99 -1.09 1.10
CA ALA A 85 2.63 -1.50 0.76
C ALA A 85 2.52 -2.07 -0.66
N PHE A 86 3.15 -1.40 -1.64
CA PHE A 86 2.92 -1.68 -3.06
C PHE A 86 4.15 -2.20 -3.83
N MET A 87 5.37 -2.12 -3.27
CA MET A 87 6.57 -2.64 -3.93
C MET A 87 7.03 -3.95 -3.30
N GLU A 88 6.95 -5.05 -4.07
CA GLU A 88 7.32 -6.40 -3.62
C GLU A 88 8.80 -6.51 -3.19
N SER A 89 9.68 -5.74 -3.83
CA SER A 89 11.13 -5.75 -3.57
C SER A 89 11.55 -4.90 -2.36
N MET A 90 10.64 -4.13 -1.77
CA MET A 90 10.97 -3.31 -0.61
C MET A 90 11.20 -4.18 0.62
N ARG A 91 12.30 -3.93 1.32
CA ARG A 91 12.66 -4.55 2.59
C ARG A 91 12.75 -3.49 3.66
N LEU A 92 12.35 -3.85 4.87
CA LEU A 92 12.60 -3.00 6.03
C LEU A 92 14.07 -3.10 6.42
N THR A 93 14.66 -1.95 6.73
CA THR A 93 16.00 -1.87 7.32
C THR A 93 15.90 -1.25 8.71
N GLU A 94 16.91 -1.49 9.53
CA GLU A 94 16.98 -0.91 10.87
C GLU A 94 16.93 0.62 10.84
N GLU A 95 17.57 1.23 9.83
CA GLU A 95 17.56 2.68 9.59
C GLU A 95 16.14 3.19 9.29
N ILE A 96 15.41 2.52 8.40
CA ILE A 96 14.03 2.88 8.06
C ILE A 96 13.14 2.78 9.30
N ILE A 97 13.27 1.71 10.09
CA ILE A 97 12.47 1.55 11.31
C ILE A 97 12.79 2.66 12.34
N ARG A 98 14.08 2.98 12.54
CA ARG A 98 14.47 4.10 13.42
C ARG A 98 13.92 5.44 12.95
N SER A 99 14.01 5.72 11.65
CA SER A 99 13.44 6.93 11.04
C SER A 99 11.93 7.00 11.26
N LEU A 100 11.21 5.90 10.99
CA LEU A 100 9.76 5.82 11.19
C LEU A 100 9.36 5.96 12.66
N LEU A 101 10.13 5.42 13.60
CA LEU A 101 9.89 5.60 15.04
C LEU A 101 10.08 7.07 15.46
N GLY A 102 11.15 7.71 14.96
CA GLY A 102 11.40 9.13 15.22
C GLY A 102 10.29 10.02 14.64
N ASN A 103 9.82 9.71 13.43
CA ASN A 103 8.70 10.41 12.81
C ASN A 103 7.41 10.17 13.58
N ARG A 104 7.11 8.92 13.94
CA ARG A 104 5.96 8.57 14.77
C ARG A 104 5.91 9.41 16.03
N ASN A 105 7.00 9.44 16.81
CA ASN A 105 7.02 10.20 18.06
C ASN A 105 6.72 11.69 17.84
N ALA A 106 7.29 12.30 16.80
CA ALA A 106 7.00 13.71 16.47
C ALA A 106 5.52 13.94 16.11
N PHE A 107 4.87 13.02 15.40
CA PHE A 107 3.45 13.14 15.08
C PHE A 107 2.53 12.85 16.28
N GLU A 108 2.89 11.88 17.12
CA GLU A 108 2.15 11.54 18.35
C GLU A 108 2.24 12.67 19.41
N GLU A 109 3.31 13.47 19.39
CA GLU A 109 3.43 14.69 20.21
C GLU A 109 2.45 15.81 19.78
N LEU A 110 2.02 15.83 18.52
CA LEU A 110 1.02 16.79 18.03
C LEU A 110 -0.39 16.37 18.45
N GLU A 111 -0.75 15.12 18.20
CA GLU A 111 -2.03 14.52 18.56
C GLU A 111 -1.88 12.99 18.66
N GLU A 112 -2.43 12.40 19.73
CA GLU A 112 -2.43 10.95 19.91
C GLU A 112 -3.17 10.24 18.77
N GLY A 113 -2.51 9.28 18.14
CA GLY A 113 -3.06 8.51 17.00
C GLY A 113 -2.92 9.19 15.64
N LEU A 114 -2.33 10.39 15.56
CA LEU A 114 -2.15 11.12 14.30
C LEU A 114 -1.35 10.32 13.27
N PHE A 115 -0.31 9.61 13.72
CA PHE A 115 0.53 8.81 12.84
C PHE A 115 -0.26 7.68 12.15
N ASP A 116 -1.15 7.00 12.87
CA ASP A 116 -2.01 5.95 12.31
C ASP A 116 -3.02 6.52 11.31
N ARG A 117 -3.60 7.68 11.65
CA ARG A 117 -4.59 8.40 10.83
C ARG A 117 -3.99 8.92 9.52
N LEU A 118 -2.77 9.44 9.55
CA LEU A 118 -2.12 10.00 8.37
C LEU A 118 -1.56 8.94 7.42
N PHE A 119 -0.96 7.86 7.94
CA PHE A 119 -0.15 6.97 7.10
C PHE A 119 -0.68 5.54 6.92
N PHE A 120 -1.52 5.04 7.83
CA PHE A 120 -1.96 3.63 7.78
C PHE A 120 -3.41 3.46 7.37
N SER A 121 -4.30 4.36 7.81
CA SER A 121 -5.75 4.22 7.60
C SER A 121 -6.13 4.08 6.13
N ASP A 122 -5.68 4.98 5.26
CA ASP A 122 -6.04 4.94 3.84
C ASP A 122 -5.28 3.87 3.07
N VAL A 123 -4.01 3.62 3.43
CA VAL A 123 -3.22 2.56 2.82
C VAL A 123 -3.89 1.21 3.04
N ILE A 124 -4.30 0.90 4.28
CA ILE A 124 -4.96 -0.37 4.63
C ILE A 124 -6.34 -0.47 3.95
N GLY A 125 -7.08 0.64 3.87
CA GLY A 125 -8.37 0.75 3.20
C GLY A 125 -8.29 0.70 1.68
N ASN A 126 -7.10 0.87 1.08
CA ASN A 126 -6.92 0.86 -0.36
C ASN A 126 -7.28 -0.50 -0.97
N SER A 127 -8.18 -0.50 -1.94
CA SER A 127 -8.65 -1.69 -2.65
C SER A 127 -7.58 -2.36 -3.52
N TYR A 128 -6.54 -1.62 -3.89
CA TYR A 128 -5.36 -2.12 -4.62
C TYR A 128 -4.28 -2.67 -3.70
N LEU A 129 -4.49 -2.66 -2.37
CA LEU A 129 -3.53 -3.25 -1.45
C LEU A 129 -3.67 -4.76 -1.43
N GLY A 130 -2.69 -5.44 -2.05
CA GLY A 130 -2.61 -6.90 -2.06
C GLY A 130 -2.45 -7.55 -0.69
N ARG A 131 -2.66 -8.86 -0.62
CA ARG A 131 -2.61 -9.66 0.63
C ARG A 131 -1.29 -9.47 1.39
N TYR A 132 -0.15 -9.60 0.69
CA TYR A 132 1.16 -9.46 1.31
C TYR A 132 1.49 -8.01 1.65
N GLY A 133 1.11 -7.04 0.81
CA GLY A 133 1.20 -5.61 1.14
C GLY A 133 0.44 -5.27 2.42
N ARG A 134 -0.82 -5.70 2.55
CA ARG A 134 -1.63 -5.53 3.76
C ARG A 134 -1.02 -6.20 4.99
N THR A 135 -0.44 -7.39 4.82
CA THR A 135 0.25 -8.10 5.89
C THR A 135 1.49 -7.33 6.36
N LYS A 136 2.35 -6.87 5.45
CA LYS A 136 3.56 -6.10 5.76
C LYS A 136 3.24 -4.75 6.41
N VAL A 137 2.26 -4.01 5.89
CA VAL A 137 1.83 -2.73 6.46
C VAL A 137 1.24 -2.91 7.86
N THR A 138 0.39 -3.93 8.05
CA THR A 138 -0.18 -4.25 9.37
C THR A 138 0.90 -4.68 10.36
N LEU A 139 1.88 -5.46 9.89
CA LEU A 139 3.04 -5.88 10.68
C LEU A 139 3.85 -4.66 11.13
N LEU A 140 4.18 -3.76 10.20
CA LEU A 140 4.89 -2.51 10.50
C LEU A 140 4.13 -1.67 11.51
N ARG A 141 2.84 -1.43 11.29
CA ARG A 141 1.97 -0.64 12.18
C ARG A 141 1.99 -1.16 13.62
N LYS A 142 1.75 -2.47 13.79
CA LYS A 142 1.76 -3.14 15.10
C LYS A 142 3.16 -3.17 15.70
N GLY A 143 4.18 -3.38 14.87
CA GLY A 143 5.58 -3.42 15.27
C GLY A 143 6.07 -2.08 15.81
N LEU A 144 5.79 -0.98 15.11
CA LEU A 144 6.14 0.37 15.56
C LEU A 144 5.50 0.71 16.92
N ALA A 145 4.21 0.39 17.09
CA ALA A 145 3.52 0.56 18.37
C ALA A 145 4.13 -0.32 19.48
N ALA A 146 4.40 -1.60 19.19
CA ALA A 146 5.00 -2.51 20.17
C ALA A 146 6.43 -2.12 20.57
N ILE A 147 7.21 -1.55 19.64
CA ILE A 147 8.55 -1.04 19.93
C ILE A 147 8.47 0.22 20.80
N ALA A 148 7.56 1.13 20.50
CA ALA A 148 7.33 2.33 21.32
C ALA A 148 6.93 1.98 22.76
N ASP A 149 6.13 0.92 22.94
CA ASP A 149 5.72 0.41 24.25
C ASP A 149 6.82 -0.43 24.95
N GLY A 150 7.98 -0.64 24.33
CA GLY A 150 9.05 -1.49 24.85
C GLY A 150 8.74 -2.99 24.87
N ARG A 151 7.65 -3.43 24.22
CA ARG A 151 7.22 -4.83 24.13
C ARG A 151 7.96 -5.63 23.05
N MET A 152 8.60 -4.94 22.11
CA MET A 152 9.27 -5.51 20.96
C MET A 152 10.56 -4.76 20.64
N THR A 153 11.54 -5.45 20.08
CA THR A 153 12.78 -4.85 19.58
C THR A 153 12.72 -4.66 18.06
N ILE A 154 13.52 -3.71 17.54
CA ILE A 154 13.64 -3.51 16.09
C ILE A 154 14.06 -4.81 15.37
N ARG A 155 14.98 -5.57 15.97
CA ARG A 155 15.44 -6.85 15.41
C ARG A 155 14.30 -7.86 15.26
N GLN A 156 13.46 -8.01 16.27
CA GLN A 156 12.30 -8.91 16.19
C GLN A 156 11.33 -8.50 15.08
N LEU A 157 11.18 -7.20 14.81
CA LEU A 157 10.30 -6.72 13.74
C LEU A 157 10.88 -7.05 12.36
N LEU A 158 12.21 -6.89 12.21
CA LEU A 158 12.92 -7.29 10.99
C LEU A 158 12.82 -8.81 10.76
N ASP A 159 13.00 -9.61 11.81
CA ASP A 159 12.88 -11.08 11.71
C ASP A 159 11.46 -11.48 11.24
N GLN A 160 10.41 -10.83 11.77
CA GLN A 160 9.03 -11.08 11.35
C GLN A 160 8.76 -10.63 9.90
N GLU A 161 9.36 -9.52 9.44
CA GLU A 161 9.23 -9.09 8.05
C GLU A 161 9.93 -10.07 7.11
N GLU A 162 11.11 -10.57 7.49
CA GLU A 162 11.85 -11.57 6.72
C GLU A 162 11.06 -12.88 6.58
N GLU A 163 10.36 -13.31 7.64
CA GLU A 163 9.48 -14.47 7.57
C GLU A 163 8.33 -14.27 6.58
N VAL A 164 7.65 -13.12 6.62
CA VAL A 164 6.58 -12.76 5.68
C VAL A 164 7.12 -12.70 4.25
N ALA A 165 8.28 -12.08 4.06
CA ALA A 165 8.98 -11.98 2.78
C ALA A 165 9.41 -13.34 2.20
N ARG A 166 9.81 -14.27 3.05
CA ARG A 166 10.15 -15.64 2.64
C ARG A 166 8.89 -16.41 2.25
N GLU A 167 7.80 -16.28 3.02
CA GLU A 167 6.52 -16.90 2.69
C GLU A 167 5.96 -16.36 1.36
N GLU A 168 6.01 -15.05 1.14
CA GLU A 168 5.58 -14.41 -0.12
C GLU A 168 6.34 -14.93 -1.33
N ARG A 169 7.68 -15.01 -1.25
CA ARG A 169 8.51 -15.57 -2.32
C ARG A 169 8.15 -17.03 -2.63
N LEU A 170 8.02 -17.86 -1.59
CA LEU A 170 7.62 -19.25 -1.76
C LEU A 170 6.22 -19.35 -2.39
N TRP A 171 5.28 -18.50 -1.95
CA TRP A 171 3.93 -18.47 -2.50
C TRP A 171 3.94 -18.14 -3.99
N GLN A 172 4.70 -17.13 -4.42
CA GLN A 172 4.80 -16.73 -5.82
C GLN A 172 5.41 -17.84 -6.68
N THR A 173 6.51 -18.46 -6.23
CA THR A 173 7.12 -19.60 -6.92
C THR A 173 6.12 -20.76 -7.05
N LEU A 174 5.45 -21.13 -5.96
CA LEU A 174 4.45 -22.20 -5.99
C LEU A 174 3.28 -21.86 -6.91
N PHE A 175 2.79 -20.63 -6.85
CA PHE A 175 1.69 -20.18 -7.68
C PHE A 175 2.03 -20.30 -9.17
N HIS A 176 3.22 -19.86 -9.57
CA HIS A 176 3.69 -20.00 -10.95
C HIS A 176 3.79 -21.47 -11.39
N GLU A 177 4.52 -22.30 -10.63
CA GLU A 177 4.76 -23.71 -10.97
C GLU A 177 3.46 -24.52 -11.02
N VAL A 178 2.58 -24.32 -10.04
CA VAL A 178 1.29 -25.00 -10.01
C VAL A 178 0.41 -24.54 -11.17
N LYS A 179 0.37 -23.24 -11.47
CA LYS A 179 -0.43 -22.71 -12.58
C LYS A 179 0.02 -23.25 -13.94
N GLU A 180 1.32 -23.30 -14.20
CA GLU A 180 1.85 -23.93 -15.42
C GLU A 180 1.50 -25.42 -15.50
N ARG A 181 1.59 -26.15 -14.38
CA ARG A 181 1.18 -27.56 -14.33
C ARG A 181 -0.31 -27.75 -14.56
N PHE A 182 -1.18 -26.92 -13.98
CA PHE A 182 -2.62 -26.99 -14.21
C PHE A 182 -2.99 -26.69 -15.66
N ARG A 183 -2.28 -25.76 -16.32
CA ARG A 183 -2.44 -25.51 -17.76
C ARG A 183 -2.12 -26.76 -18.59
N ASN A 184 -1.10 -27.52 -18.19
CA ASN A 184 -0.60 -28.68 -18.91
C ASN A 184 -1.27 -30.01 -18.49
N LEU A 185 -1.84 -30.09 -17.28
CA LEU A 185 -2.35 -31.29 -16.64
C LEU A 185 -3.73 -31.01 -16.02
N TYR A 186 -4.74 -30.83 -16.87
CA TYR A 186 -6.11 -30.46 -16.48
C TYR A 186 -6.87 -31.46 -15.58
N THR A 187 -6.24 -32.50 -15.02
CA THR A 187 -6.98 -33.64 -14.43
C THR A 187 -6.41 -34.26 -13.15
N ARG A 188 -5.21 -33.89 -12.67
CA ARG A 188 -4.51 -34.65 -11.61
C ARG A 188 -4.46 -33.99 -10.22
N ALA A 189 -5.43 -33.16 -9.84
CA ALA A 189 -5.41 -32.49 -8.52
C ALA A 189 -6.81 -32.31 -7.90
N ASN A 190 -7.73 -33.22 -8.22
CA ASN A 190 -9.09 -33.16 -7.69
C ASN A 190 -9.20 -33.86 -6.34
N THR A 191 -8.38 -34.88 -6.07
CA THR A 191 -8.39 -35.58 -4.78
C THR A 191 -7.32 -35.07 -3.82
N ARG A 192 -7.52 -35.28 -2.51
CA ARG A 192 -6.53 -34.91 -1.48
C ARG A 192 -5.22 -35.68 -1.61
N ALA A 193 -5.26 -36.92 -2.09
CA ALA A 193 -4.08 -37.75 -2.29
C ALA A 193 -3.22 -37.21 -3.44
N GLU A 194 -3.86 -36.90 -4.57
CA GLU A 194 -3.23 -36.26 -5.73
C GLU A 194 -2.60 -34.91 -5.39
N GLN A 195 -3.29 -34.08 -4.60
CA GLN A 195 -2.76 -32.80 -4.14
C GLN A 195 -1.51 -32.96 -3.26
N GLU A 196 -1.48 -33.97 -2.40
CA GLU A 196 -0.32 -34.23 -1.54
C GLU A 196 0.86 -34.79 -2.34
N GLU A 197 0.59 -35.63 -3.35
CA GLU A 197 1.60 -36.13 -4.28
C GLU A 197 2.22 -34.99 -5.09
N LEU A 198 1.38 -34.13 -5.68
CA LEU A 198 1.82 -32.94 -6.40
C LEU A 198 2.64 -32.00 -5.51
N ARG A 199 2.24 -31.81 -4.24
CA ARG A 199 3.01 -31.01 -3.27
C ARG A 199 4.39 -31.61 -3.02
N ARG A 200 4.50 -32.93 -2.89
CA ARG A 200 5.78 -33.61 -2.64
C ARG A 200 6.69 -33.52 -3.88
N GLU A 201 6.17 -33.79 -5.07
CA GLU A 201 6.90 -33.66 -6.33
C GLU A 201 7.45 -32.25 -6.51
N LEU A 202 6.63 -31.22 -6.32
CA LEU A 202 7.07 -29.82 -6.37
C LEU A 202 8.13 -29.51 -5.31
N GLY A 203 8.02 -30.08 -4.12
CA GLY A 203 9.02 -29.92 -3.07
C GLY A 203 10.39 -30.48 -3.46
N GLU A 204 10.40 -31.67 -4.08
CA GLU A 204 11.63 -32.31 -4.59
C GLU A 204 12.26 -31.50 -5.72
N GLU A 205 11.44 -30.99 -6.65
CA GLU A 205 11.90 -30.17 -7.78
C GLU A 205 12.45 -28.81 -7.33
N LEU A 206 11.73 -28.09 -6.47
CA LEU A 206 12.20 -26.81 -5.95
C LEU A 206 13.50 -26.96 -5.15
N ASN A 207 13.68 -28.10 -4.48
CA ASN A 207 14.94 -28.44 -3.80
C ASN A 207 16.05 -28.73 -4.81
N ALA A 208 15.79 -29.54 -5.84
CA ALA A 208 16.75 -29.82 -6.90
C ALA A 208 17.20 -28.55 -7.66
N GLN A 209 16.30 -27.58 -7.82
CA GLN A 209 16.59 -26.27 -8.43
C GLN A 209 17.24 -25.28 -7.46
N GLY A 210 17.39 -25.62 -6.18
CA GLY A 210 17.94 -24.73 -5.15
C GLY A 210 17.04 -23.56 -4.76
N LEU A 211 15.76 -23.59 -5.15
CA LEU A 211 14.79 -22.52 -4.87
C LEU A 211 14.17 -22.62 -3.48
N TRP A 212 14.07 -23.84 -2.92
CA TRP A 212 13.52 -24.05 -1.59
C TRP A 212 14.18 -25.24 -0.89
N GLN A 213 14.49 -25.10 0.39
CA GLN A 213 14.99 -26.18 1.22
C GLN A 213 13.96 -26.54 2.29
N GLY A 214 13.47 -27.77 2.26
CA GLY A 214 12.50 -28.30 3.22
C GLY A 214 11.13 -28.59 2.60
N GLU A 215 10.18 -28.97 3.44
CA GLU A 215 8.82 -29.27 2.98
C GLU A 215 8.03 -27.99 2.70
N ILE A 216 7.25 -28.00 1.61
CA ILE A 216 6.29 -26.93 1.31
C ILE A 216 5.17 -26.96 2.37
N PRO A 217 4.89 -25.84 3.07
CA PRO A 217 3.80 -25.79 4.03
C PRO A 217 2.45 -26.13 3.38
N LYS A 218 1.74 -27.10 3.96
CA LYS A 218 0.43 -27.58 3.44
C LYS A 218 -0.61 -26.47 3.31
N ARG A 219 -0.58 -25.51 4.23
CA ARG A 219 -1.46 -24.32 4.20
C ARG A 219 -1.18 -23.49 2.94
N LEU A 220 0.09 -23.18 2.68
CA LEU A 220 0.48 -22.33 1.56
C LEU A 220 0.11 -22.97 0.21
N PHE A 221 0.37 -24.27 0.06
CA PHE A 221 0.00 -25.01 -1.13
C PHE A 221 -1.52 -25.04 -1.36
N ARG A 222 -2.31 -25.25 -0.29
CA ARG A 222 -3.78 -25.20 -0.37
C ARG A 222 -4.28 -23.82 -0.76
N ASP A 223 -3.70 -22.76 -0.20
CA ASP A 223 -4.03 -21.38 -0.53
C ASP A 223 -3.79 -21.13 -2.03
N VAL A 224 -2.64 -21.55 -2.58
CA VAL A 224 -2.33 -21.46 -4.02
C VAL A 224 -3.37 -22.17 -4.89
N LEU A 225 -3.73 -23.42 -4.54
CA LEU A 225 -4.73 -24.18 -5.30
C LEU A 225 -6.11 -23.49 -5.28
N LEU A 226 -6.50 -22.94 -4.14
CA LEU A 226 -7.76 -22.19 -4.02
C LEU A 226 -7.73 -20.92 -4.88
N THR A 227 -6.61 -20.19 -4.90
CA THR A 227 -6.41 -19.02 -5.76
C THR A 227 -6.57 -19.39 -7.23
N ILE A 228 -5.89 -20.44 -7.71
CA ILE A 228 -5.98 -20.90 -9.11
C ILE A 228 -7.42 -21.30 -9.47
N ARG A 229 -8.13 -21.98 -8.58
CA ARG A 229 -9.54 -22.34 -8.80
C ARG A 229 -10.46 -21.12 -8.88
N LYS A 230 -10.23 -20.11 -8.04
CA LYS A 230 -10.97 -18.84 -8.08
C LYS A 230 -10.72 -18.10 -9.39
N GLU A 231 -9.48 -18.07 -9.87
CA GLU A 231 -9.15 -17.49 -11.20
C GLU A 231 -9.88 -18.20 -12.33
N ALA A 232 -9.85 -19.54 -12.33
CA ALA A 232 -10.54 -20.33 -13.35
C ALA A 232 -12.06 -20.09 -13.31
N LEU A 233 -12.66 -20.06 -12.12
CA LEU A 233 -14.09 -19.74 -11.95
C LEU A 233 -14.40 -18.33 -12.48
N TYR A 234 -13.57 -17.34 -12.14
CA TYR A 234 -13.75 -15.97 -12.61
C TYR A 234 -13.68 -15.89 -14.13
N LEU A 235 -12.61 -16.42 -14.73
CA LEU A 235 -12.37 -16.33 -16.17
C LEU A 235 -13.38 -17.12 -17.01
N HIS A 236 -13.79 -18.31 -16.57
CA HIS A 236 -14.63 -19.19 -17.39
C HIS A 236 -16.12 -19.03 -17.12
N SER A 237 -16.52 -18.56 -15.94
CA SER A 237 -17.93 -18.42 -15.57
C SER A 237 -18.35 -16.97 -15.39
N LEU A 238 -17.66 -16.22 -14.53
CA LEU A 238 -18.17 -14.90 -14.10
C LEU A 238 -17.86 -13.78 -15.09
N LEU A 239 -16.63 -13.72 -15.61
CA LEU A 239 -16.18 -12.66 -16.49
C LEU A 239 -16.99 -12.59 -17.80
N PRO A 240 -17.32 -13.70 -18.49
CA PRO A 240 -18.20 -13.67 -19.65
C PRO A 240 -19.56 -13.04 -19.33
N ASP A 241 -20.20 -13.47 -18.23
CA ASP A 241 -21.51 -12.96 -17.79
C ASP A 241 -21.46 -11.47 -17.41
N ILE A 242 -20.38 -11.04 -16.73
CA ILE A 242 -20.13 -9.63 -16.37
C ILE A 242 -19.97 -8.78 -17.63
N LEU A 243 -19.24 -9.26 -18.64
CA LEU A 243 -19.00 -8.53 -19.89
C LEU A 243 -20.25 -8.48 -20.79
N GLU A 244 -21.11 -9.49 -20.73
CA GLU A 244 -22.36 -9.53 -21.48
C GLU A 244 -23.42 -8.59 -20.87
N ASN A 245 -23.57 -8.61 -19.54
CA ASN A 245 -24.60 -7.86 -18.82
C ASN A 245 -24.14 -6.50 -18.28
N GLU A 246 -22.86 -6.15 -18.45
CA GLU A 246 -22.22 -4.98 -17.82
C GLU A 246 -22.41 -4.94 -16.29
N ASP A 247 -22.41 -6.11 -15.64
CA ASP A 247 -22.71 -6.26 -14.21
C ASP A 247 -21.51 -5.87 -13.33
N VAL A 248 -21.40 -4.58 -13.04
CA VAL A 248 -20.38 -4.01 -12.15
C VAL A 248 -20.53 -4.54 -10.73
N ALA A 249 -21.74 -4.80 -10.25
CA ALA A 249 -21.97 -5.24 -8.87
C ALA A 249 -21.41 -6.64 -8.64
N LEU A 250 -21.64 -7.56 -9.57
CA LEU A 250 -21.08 -8.92 -9.51
C LEU A 250 -19.55 -8.92 -9.58
N ARG A 251 -18.97 -8.03 -10.40
CA ARG A 251 -17.51 -7.82 -10.46
C ARG A 251 -16.95 -7.39 -9.11
N GLU A 252 -17.53 -6.34 -8.52
CA GLU A 252 -17.06 -5.79 -7.24
C GLU A 252 -17.26 -6.78 -6.08
N ASP A 253 -18.37 -7.51 -6.06
CA ASP A 253 -18.62 -8.55 -5.06
C ASP A 253 -17.55 -9.66 -5.15
N PHE A 254 -17.21 -10.10 -6.36
CA PHE A 254 -16.13 -11.07 -6.54
C PHE A 254 -14.78 -10.51 -6.08
N ILE A 255 -14.43 -9.28 -6.45
CA ILE A 255 -13.16 -8.65 -6.02
C ILE A 255 -13.09 -8.58 -4.48
N ALA A 256 -14.18 -8.13 -3.83
CA ALA A 256 -14.24 -7.99 -2.38
C ALA A 256 -14.12 -9.33 -1.64
N ASN A 257 -14.72 -10.40 -2.17
CA ASN A 257 -14.85 -11.69 -1.47
C ASN A 257 -13.83 -12.74 -1.91
N SER A 258 -13.23 -12.62 -3.10
CA SER A 258 -12.29 -13.60 -3.63
C SER A 258 -10.95 -13.60 -2.89
N GLY A 259 -10.55 -12.47 -2.31
CA GLY A 259 -9.22 -12.29 -1.71
C GLY A 259 -8.09 -12.29 -2.74
N LEU A 260 -8.43 -12.18 -4.04
CA LEU A 260 -7.47 -11.90 -5.10
C LEU A 260 -7.21 -10.40 -5.15
N ASP A 261 -5.99 -10.02 -5.50
CA ASP A 261 -5.64 -8.63 -5.71
C ASP A 261 -6.44 -8.04 -6.88
N ARG A 262 -6.98 -6.83 -6.69
CA ARG A 262 -7.70 -6.10 -7.73
C ARG A 262 -6.83 -5.89 -8.98
N PHE A 263 -5.56 -5.54 -8.80
CA PHE A 263 -4.62 -5.39 -9.91
C PHE A 263 -4.49 -6.69 -10.71
N HIS A 264 -4.36 -7.81 -10.00
CA HIS A 264 -4.27 -9.13 -10.62
C HIS A 264 -5.54 -9.48 -11.39
N ILE A 265 -6.73 -9.23 -10.81
CA ILE A 265 -8.01 -9.41 -11.53
C ILE A 265 -8.07 -8.53 -12.78
N GLU A 266 -7.66 -7.27 -12.67
CA GLU A 266 -7.67 -6.33 -13.81
C GLU A 266 -6.68 -6.72 -14.92
N GLU A 267 -5.59 -7.40 -14.58
CA GLU A 267 -4.65 -8.00 -15.53
C GLU A 267 -5.27 -9.24 -16.20
N LEU A 268 -5.90 -10.13 -15.43
CA LEU A 268 -6.62 -11.30 -15.95
C LEU A 268 -7.74 -10.90 -16.93
N GLU A 269 -8.52 -9.88 -16.58
CA GLU A 269 -9.56 -9.30 -17.45
C GLU A 269 -8.98 -8.80 -18.79
N ARG A 270 -7.84 -8.10 -18.72
CA ARG A 270 -7.16 -7.57 -19.90
C ARG A 270 -6.69 -8.71 -20.79
N SER A 271 -5.97 -9.69 -20.24
CA SER A 271 -5.50 -10.85 -20.99
C SER A 271 -6.66 -11.64 -21.61
N TYR A 272 -7.79 -11.79 -20.90
CA TYR A 272 -8.97 -12.45 -21.43
C TYR A 272 -9.56 -11.69 -22.63
N CYS A 273 -9.69 -10.36 -22.54
CA CYS A 273 -10.22 -9.54 -23.63
C CYS A 273 -9.29 -9.55 -24.84
N GLU A 274 -7.97 -9.50 -24.63
CA GLU A 274 -6.97 -9.63 -25.70
C GLU A 274 -7.10 -10.97 -26.43
N GLN A 275 -7.19 -12.08 -25.68
CA GLN A 275 -7.33 -13.42 -26.26
C GLN A 275 -8.64 -13.62 -27.04
N ASN A 276 -9.73 -12.98 -26.59
CA ASN A 276 -11.05 -13.10 -27.20
C ASN A 276 -11.40 -11.95 -28.18
N SER A 277 -10.43 -11.08 -28.50
CA SER A 277 -10.63 -9.92 -29.39
C SER A 277 -11.78 -8.99 -28.95
N ILE A 278 -11.97 -8.83 -27.63
CA ILE A 278 -12.98 -7.96 -27.04
C ILE A 278 -12.42 -6.53 -26.95
N PRO A 279 -13.16 -5.49 -27.37
CA PRO A 279 -12.67 -4.11 -27.31
C PRO A 279 -12.32 -3.65 -25.88
N PRO A 280 -11.17 -2.99 -25.67
CA PRO A 280 -10.71 -2.54 -24.35
C PRO A 280 -11.66 -1.51 -23.71
N GLU A 281 -12.43 -0.77 -24.53
CA GLU A 281 -13.43 0.19 -24.08
C GLU A 281 -14.50 -0.44 -23.17
N ARG A 282 -14.83 -1.72 -23.36
CA ARG A 282 -15.80 -2.42 -22.50
C ARG A 282 -15.28 -2.56 -21.07
N LEU A 283 -14.00 -2.90 -20.91
CA LEU A 283 -13.36 -2.95 -19.59
C LEU A 283 -13.25 -1.55 -18.97
N GLU A 284 -12.94 -0.53 -19.76
CA GLU A 284 -12.89 0.84 -19.25
C GLU A 284 -14.24 1.34 -18.74
N ARG A 285 -15.36 0.97 -19.37
CA ARG A 285 -16.71 1.33 -18.91
C ARG A 285 -17.03 0.67 -17.57
N LEU A 286 -16.74 -0.62 -17.44
CA LEU A 286 -16.88 -1.34 -16.17
C LEU A 286 -16.08 -0.67 -15.05
N ARG A 287 -14.84 -0.26 -15.34
CA ARG A 287 -13.94 0.38 -14.35
C ARG A 287 -14.36 1.80 -13.99
N LYS A 288 -14.77 2.63 -14.96
CA LYS A 288 -15.22 4.01 -14.74
C LYS A 288 -16.51 4.07 -13.91
N ASN A 289 -17.39 3.09 -14.07
CA ASN A 289 -18.61 2.99 -13.28
C ASN A 289 -18.33 2.63 -11.82
N THR A 290 -17.24 1.90 -11.53
CA THR A 290 -16.77 1.69 -10.15
C THR A 290 -16.23 2.98 -9.52
N THR A 291 -15.46 3.79 -10.26
CA THR A 291 -14.85 5.02 -9.71
C THR A 291 -15.88 6.08 -9.32
N ARG A 292 -17.05 6.10 -9.96
CA ARG A 292 -18.16 7.01 -9.62
C ARG A 292 -18.95 6.62 -8.36
N GLY A 293 -18.78 5.39 -7.86
CA GLY A 293 -19.41 4.92 -6.62
C GLY A 293 -18.55 5.09 -5.36
N ALA A 294 -17.31 5.57 -5.51
CA ALA A 294 -16.34 5.77 -4.42
C ALA A 294 -16.01 7.25 -4.18
N ALA A 295 -16.78 8.17 -4.74
CA ALA A 295 -16.69 9.63 -4.53
C ALA A 295 -17.87 10.14 -3.69
#